data_AF-F0QXT3-F1
#
_entry.id   AF-F0QXT3-F1
#
_cell.length_a   1.000
_cell.length_b   1.000
_cell.length_c   1.000
_cell.angle_alpha   90.00
_cell.angle_beta   90.00
_cell.angle_gamma   90.00
#
_symmetry.space_group_name_H-M   'P 1'
#
loop_
_entity.id
_entity.type
_entity.pdbx_description
1 polymer ?
#
loop_
_entity_poly.entity_id
_entity_poly.type
_entity_poly.pdbx_seq_one_letter_code
_entity_poly.pdbx_strand_id
1 'polypeptide(L)'
;MGLVIITISLLALYSSPILIIGISLIPLGLVLMWDESSSNDPTIDLYNSWDNIVLMFEELNIIRRAVYLPSGYIESGQSMALVPLTIAEGVRLTKLPLKLSVRLGISGAGILLFTPGTKVINMCRDAGAISIGNPQTSLTSCLINHLALIKRVSLQETHDGFRIDIAGSRLRRMYEGTIVEKILGSPIASVVASVVAEALGTPVYIDREEVMSNRRSIYIVRLPIGGG
;
A
#
# COMPACT_ATOMS: atom_id res chain seq x y z
N MET A 1 51.12 46.29 17.00
CA MET A 1 51.17 44.86 17.37
C MET A 1 50.11 44.49 18.43
N GLY A 2 49.93 45.25 19.52
CA GLY A 2 48.92 44.92 20.56
C GLY A 2 47.45 44.91 20.11
N LEU A 3 47.04 45.84 19.23
CA LEU A 3 45.66 45.94 18.72
C LEU A 3 45.25 44.74 17.83
N VAL A 4 46.20 44.14 17.13
CA VAL A 4 45.98 42.95 16.29
C VAL A 4 45.86 41.69 17.15
N ILE A 5 46.61 41.62 18.25
CA ILE A 5 46.55 40.49 19.18
C ILE A 5 45.26 40.53 20.01
N ILE A 6 44.78 41.72 20.41
CA ILE A 6 43.52 41.88 21.14
C ILE A 6 42.32 41.51 20.26
N THR A 7 42.32 41.88 18.97
CA THR A 7 41.25 41.54 18.03
C THR A 7 41.21 40.04 17.73
N ILE A 8 42.37 39.39 17.56
CA ILE A 8 42.46 37.94 17.36
C ILE A 8 42.06 37.17 18.64
N SER A 9 42.47 37.63 19.83
CA SER A 9 42.06 37.01 21.09
C SER A 9 40.57 37.20 21.41
N LEU A 10 39.98 38.35 21.06
CA LEU A 10 38.53 38.58 21.18
C LEU A 10 37.73 37.72 20.19
N LEU A 11 38.24 37.54 18.97
CA LEU A 11 37.63 36.67 17.97
C LEU A 11 37.72 35.19 18.39
N ALA A 12 38.85 34.77 18.96
CA ALA A 12 39.04 33.43 19.51
C ALA A 12 38.11 33.15 20.70
N LEU A 13 37.97 34.09 21.65
CA LEU A 13 37.07 33.94 22.80
C LEU A 13 35.58 33.87 22.41
N TYR A 14 35.16 34.61 21.38
CA TYR A 14 33.77 34.63 20.89
C TYR A 14 33.45 33.52 19.86
N SER A 15 34.46 32.81 19.36
CA SER A 15 34.28 31.76 18.34
C SER A 15 33.91 30.39 18.90
N SER A 16 34.03 30.18 20.21
CA SER A 16 33.70 28.93 20.90
C SER A 16 32.27 28.44 20.59
N PRO A 17 31.21 29.27 20.60
CA PRO A 17 29.86 28.82 20.25
C PRO A 17 29.72 28.44 18.77
N ILE A 18 30.41 29.15 17.87
CA ILE A 18 30.29 28.95 16.41
C ILE A 18 31.01 27.67 15.97
N LEU A 19 32.15 27.36 16.59
CA LEU A 19 32.85 26.08 16.38
C LEU A 19 32.02 24.88 16.87
N ILE A 20 31.32 25.03 18.00
CA ILE A 20 30.44 23.98 18.53
C ILE A 20 29.26 23.72 17.58
N ILE A 21 28.66 24.78 17.02
CA ILE A 21 27.57 24.65 16.03
C ILE A 21 28.08 24.01 14.73
N GLY A 22 29.26 24.42 14.25
CA GLY A 22 29.84 23.86 13.02
C GLY A 22 30.13 22.36 13.13
N ILE A 23 30.65 21.91 14.28
CA ILE A 23 30.97 20.49 14.51
C ILE A 23 29.70 19.65 14.72
N SER A 24 28.64 20.20 15.33
CA SER A 24 27.38 19.46 15.52
C SER A 24 26.56 19.26 14.24
N LEU A 25 26.76 20.11 13.24
CA LEU A 25 26.12 19.99 11.92
C LEU A 25 26.69 18.85 11.06
N ILE A 26 27.94 18.41 11.31
CA ILE A 26 28.58 17.32 10.57
C ILE A 26 27.84 15.99 10.74
N PRO A 27 27.52 15.50 11.96
CA PRO A 27 26.75 14.26 12.12
C PRO A 27 25.32 14.41 11.59
N LEU A 28 24.69 15.58 11.67
CA LEU A 28 23.37 15.84 11.05
C LEU A 28 23.44 15.73 9.51
N GLY A 29 24.45 16.32 8.89
CA GLY A 29 24.70 16.18 7.45
C GLY A 29 24.99 14.73 7.06
N LEU A 30 25.77 14.02 7.88
CA LEU A 30 26.09 12.61 7.64
C LEU A 30 24.85 11.70 7.77
N VAL A 31 23.97 11.98 8.72
CA VAL A 31 22.68 11.25 8.88
C VAL A 31 21.75 11.53 7.71
N LEU A 32 21.62 12.78 7.26
CA LEU A 32 20.80 13.12 6.09
C LEU A 32 21.35 12.48 4.81
N MET A 33 22.67 12.44 4.64
CA MET A 33 23.30 11.80 3.48
C MET A 33 23.25 10.26 3.56
N TRP A 34 23.20 9.69 4.76
CA TRP A 34 23.01 8.25 4.97
C TRP A 34 21.57 7.83 4.65
N ASP A 35 20.58 8.65 5.02
CA ASP A 35 19.16 8.39 4.77
C ASP A 35 18.82 8.38 3.26
N GLU A 36 19.45 9.26 2.47
CA GLU A 36 19.33 9.22 1.00
C GLU A 36 19.93 7.96 0.36
N SER A 37 20.87 7.27 1.03
CA SER A 37 21.40 5.98 0.55
C SER A 37 20.59 4.77 1.03
N SER A 38 19.74 4.96 2.05
CA SER A 38 18.84 3.93 2.57
C SER A 38 17.56 3.91 1.74
N SER A 39 17.71 3.32 0.55
CA SER A 39 16.63 2.73 -0.24
C SER A 39 15.46 3.64 -0.63
N ASN A 40 15.59 4.25 -1.81
CA ASN A 40 14.46 4.43 -2.74
C ASN A 40 13.90 3.08 -3.23
N ASP A 41 13.81 2.07 -2.37
CA ASP A 41 13.10 0.84 -2.69
C ASP A 41 11.67 1.02 -2.14
N PRO A 42 10.69 1.42 -2.97
CA PRO A 42 9.31 1.65 -2.52
C PRO A 42 8.73 0.42 -1.81
N THR A 43 9.34 -0.73 -2.04
CA THR A 43 9.17 -2.02 -1.41
C THR A 43 9.31 -1.96 0.12
N ILE A 44 10.27 -1.23 0.69
CA ILE A 44 10.54 -1.22 2.15
C ILE A 44 9.45 -0.48 2.95
N ASP A 45 8.98 0.67 2.45
CA ASP A 45 7.86 1.41 3.05
C ASP A 45 6.54 0.64 2.99
N LEU A 46 6.35 -0.21 1.98
CA LEU A 46 5.15 -1.05 1.83
C LEU A 46 5.05 -2.09 2.97
N TYR A 47 6.18 -2.45 3.60
CA TYR A 47 6.23 -3.52 4.60
C TYR A 47 5.94 -3.05 6.03
N ASN A 48 6.46 -1.90 6.45
CA ASN A 48 6.37 -1.44 7.86
C ASN A 48 4.93 -1.18 8.35
N SER A 49 3.95 -1.10 7.44
CA SER A 49 2.55 -0.86 7.79
C SER A 49 1.79 -2.12 8.22
N TRP A 50 2.30 -3.33 7.95
CA TRP A 50 1.53 -4.58 8.17
C TRP A 50 1.68 -5.18 9.57
N ASP A 51 2.82 -5.02 10.25
CA ASP A 51 3.04 -5.63 11.57
C ASP A 51 1.99 -5.20 12.62
N ASN A 52 1.60 -3.92 12.61
CA ASN A 52 0.56 -3.41 13.51
C ASN A 52 -0.85 -3.93 13.16
N ILE A 53 -1.09 -4.20 11.87
CA ILE A 53 -2.38 -4.74 11.39
C ILE A 53 -2.51 -6.21 11.78
N VAL A 54 -1.41 -6.98 11.76
CA VAL A 54 -1.39 -8.37 12.22
C VAL A 54 -1.90 -8.47 13.65
N LEU A 55 -1.30 -7.71 14.56
CA LEU A 55 -1.65 -7.73 15.98
C LEU A 55 -3.12 -7.33 16.19
N MET A 56 -3.59 -6.30 15.50
CA MET A 56 -4.98 -5.86 15.59
C MET A 56 -5.98 -6.93 15.10
N PHE A 57 -5.66 -7.64 14.01
CA PHE A 57 -6.54 -8.69 13.50
C PHE A 57 -6.57 -9.93 14.39
N GLU A 58 -5.44 -10.29 14.98
CA GLU A 58 -5.36 -11.38 15.95
C GLU A 58 -6.18 -11.05 17.21
N GLU A 59 -6.04 -9.85 17.75
CA GLU A 59 -6.80 -9.41 18.94
C GLU A 59 -8.31 -9.32 18.69
N LEU A 60 -8.71 -8.84 17.51
CA LEU A 60 -10.13 -8.71 17.14
C LEU A 60 -10.76 -10.02 16.63
N ASN A 61 -9.98 -11.12 16.57
CA ASN A 61 -10.36 -12.42 16.03
C ASN A 61 -11.08 -12.30 14.67
N ILE A 62 -10.55 -11.45 13.80
CA ILE A 62 -11.12 -11.21 12.47
C ILE A 62 -10.67 -12.33 11.56
N ILE A 63 -11.61 -13.01 10.91
CA ILE A 63 -11.33 -14.17 10.02
C ILE A 63 -11.87 -13.89 8.60
N ARG A 64 -12.42 -12.70 8.36
CA ARG A 64 -13.09 -12.36 7.11
C ARG A 64 -12.13 -11.75 6.11
N ARG A 65 -12.28 -12.12 4.85
CA ARG A 65 -11.50 -11.59 3.72
C ARG A 65 -11.80 -10.11 3.51
N ALA A 66 -10.77 -9.37 3.13
CA ALA A 66 -10.89 -7.97 2.81
C ALA A 66 -11.50 -7.75 1.42
N VAL A 67 -12.26 -6.66 1.30
CA VAL A 67 -12.83 -6.16 0.06
C VAL A 67 -12.04 -4.93 -0.37
N TYR A 68 -11.43 -5.00 -1.55
CA TYR A 68 -10.69 -3.90 -2.15
C TYR A 68 -11.65 -2.94 -2.83
N LEU A 69 -11.61 -1.68 -2.40
CA LEU A 69 -12.47 -0.62 -2.87
C LEU A 69 -11.70 0.30 -3.83
N PRO A 70 -12.29 0.62 -5.01
CA PRO A 70 -11.74 1.65 -5.87
C PRO A 70 -11.95 3.03 -5.26
N SER A 71 -11.18 4.01 -5.73
CA SER A 71 -11.22 5.38 -5.22
C SER A 71 -12.61 6.03 -5.25
N GLY A 72 -13.44 5.67 -6.22
CA GLY A 72 -14.82 6.19 -6.36
C GLY A 72 -15.73 5.91 -5.16
N TYR A 73 -15.41 4.92 -4.33
CA TYR A 73 -16.20 4.52 -3.16
C TYR A 73 -15.79 5.23 -1.88
N ILE A 74 -14.76 6.08 -1.90
CA ILE A 74 -14.21 6.72 -0.70
C ILE A 74 -14.17 8.23 -0.90
N GLU A 75 -14.62 8.99 0.10
CA GLU A 75 -14.68 10.46 0.01
C GLU A 75 -13.32 11.11 -0.25
N SER A 76 -12.23 10.52 0.27
CA SER A 76 -10.87 11.01 0.03
C SER A 76 -10.34 10.74 -1.38
N GLY A 77 -11.04 9.95 -2.20
CA GLY A 77 -10.59 9.57 -3.54
C GLY A 77 -9.39 8.62 -3.55
N GLN A 78 -9.11 7.94 -2.44
CA GLN A 78 -8.04 6.95 -2.33
C GLN A 78 -8.60 5.53 -2.37
N SER A 79 -7.90 4.59 -3.00
CA SER A 79 -8.26 3.16 -2.95
C SER A 79 -7.90 2.59 -1.57
N MET A 80 -8.78 1.79 -0.97
CA MET A 80 -8.52 1.18 0.35
C MET A 80 -9.09 -0.24 0.40
N ALA A 81 -8.68 -1.00 1.41
CA ALA A 81 -9.31 -2.28 1.72
C ALA A 81 -10.28 -2.12 2.89
N LEU A 82 -11.46 -2.72 2.77
CA LEU A 82 -12.48 -2.83 3.78
C LEU A 82 -12.47 -4.24 4.36
N VAL A 83 -12.26 -4.36 5.66
CA VAL A 83 -12.36 -5.62 6.38
C VAL A 83 -13.67 -5.64 7.17
N PRO A 84 -14.66 -6.45 6.77
CA PRO A 84 -15.93 -6.51 7.48
C PRO A 84 -15.75 -7.18 8.85
N LEU A 85 -16.29 -6.56 9.90
CA LEU A 85 -16.31 -7.10 11.27
C LEU A 85 -17.55 -7.95 11.50
N THR A 86 -18.70 -7.51 10.98
CA THR A 86 -19.98 -8.20 11.11
C THR A 86 -20.52 -8.68 9.77
N ILE A 87 -21.37 -9.71 9.80
CA ILE A 87 -22.14 -10.17 8.63
C ILE A 87 -23.23 -9.13 8.40
N ALA A 88 -23.04 -8.27 7.42
CA ALA A 88 -24.11 -7.42 6.92
C ALA A 88 -24.75 -8.13 5.73
N GLU A 89 -25.99 -8.59 5.90
CA GLU A 89 -26.84 -8.96 4.76
C GLU A 89 -27.12 -7.68 3.96
N GLY A 90 -26.71 -7.66 2.70
CA GLY A 90 -26.85 -6.48 1.83
C GLY A 90 -25.81 -5.39 2.12
N VAL A 91 -24.54 -5.65 1.78
CA VAL A 91 -23.48 -4.63 1.82
C VAL A 91 -23.79 -3.53 0.80
N ARG A 92 -24.47 -2.47 1.24
CA ARG A 92 -24.62 -1.23 0.47
C ARG A 92 -23.38 -0.37 0.65
N LEU A 93 -22.49 -0.47 -0.33
CA LEU A 93 -21.30 0.39 -0.42
C LEU A 93 -21.72 1.74 -1.01
N THR A 94 -22.23 2.63 -0.17
CA THR A 94 -22.31 4.07 -0.49
C THR A 94 -20.90 4.68 -0.36
N LYS A 95 -20.68 5.91 -0.86
CA LYS A 95 -19.41 6.63 -0.58
C LYS A 95 -19.12 6.62 0.92
N LEU A 96 -17.99 6.01 1.30
CA LEU A 96 -17.57 5.83 2.68
C LEU A 96 -16.70 7.02 3.12
N PRO A 97 -16.94 7.57 4.33
CA PRO A 97 -16.07 8.59 4.88
C PRO A 97 -14.71 7.98 5.24
N LEU A 98 -13.66 8.81 5.17
CA LEU A 98 -12.31 8.41 5.59
C LEU A 98 -12.24 8.28 7.12
N LYS A 99 -12.64 7.11 7.64
CA LYS A 99 -12.60 6.77 9.06
C LYS A 99 -12.15 5.32 9.22
N LEU A 100 -11.44 5.03 10.30
CA LEU A 100 -10.99 3.67 10.60
C LEU A 100 -12.17 2.70 10.71
N SER A 101 -13.26 3.09 11.39
CA SER A 101 -14.48 2.31 11.49
C SER A 101 -15.58 2.90 10.62
N VAL A 102 -16.26 2.04 9.87
CA VAL A 102 -17.37 2.44 8.98
C VAL A 102 -18.55 1.52 9.14
N ARG A 103 -19.74 2.09 9.02
CA ARG A 103 -20.99 1.32 9.04
C ARG A 103 -21.27 0.76 7.65
N LEU A 104 -21.53 -0.54 7.61
CA LEU A 104 -21.91 -1.32 6.43
C LEU A 104 -23.41 -1.60 6.53
N GLY A 105 -24.23 -0.68 6.01
CA GLY A 105 -25.69 -0.78 6.10
C GLY A 105 -26.24 -0.53 7.51
N ILE A 106 -27.30 -1.26 7.87
CA ILE A 106 -28.10 -1.00 9.09
C ILE A 106 -27.37 -1.49 10.35
N SER A 107 -26.71 -2.65 10.28
CA SER A 107 -26.11 -3.34 11.44
C SER A 107 -24.65 -3.79 11.20
N GLY A 108 -24.11 -3.54 10.01
CA GLY A 108 -22.75 -3.91 9.67
C GLY A 108 -21.73 -2.87 10.16
N ALA A 109 -20.55 -3.35 10.55
CA ALA A 109 -19.38 -2.53 10.78
C ALA A 109 -18.19 -3.14 10.05
N GLY A 110 -17.28 -2.30 9.57
CA GLY A 110 -16.03 -2.71 8.95
C GLY A 110 -14.91 -1.75 9.27
N ILE A 111 -13.69 -2.21 9.05
CA ILE A 111 -12.47 -1.41 9.20
C ILE A 111 -11.94 -1.03 7.83
N LEU A 112 -11.68 0.24 7.59
CA LEU A 112 -10.95 0.70 6.40
C LEU A 112 -9.45 0.76 6.68
N LEU A 113 -8.67 0.23 5.75
CA LEU A 113 -7.24 0.11 5.87
C LEU A 113 -6.53 0.57 4.61
N PHE A 114 -5.42 1.27 4.81
CA PHE A 114 -4.43 1.49 3.78
C PHE A 114 -3.70 0.18 3.50
N THR A 115 -3.58 -0.16 2.22
CA THR A 115 -2.87 -1.37 1.77
C THR A 115 -1.67 -0.99 0.91
N PRO A 116 -0.73 -1.92 0.69
CA PRO A 116 0.30 -1.80 -0.34
C PRO A 116 -0.27 -1.37 -1.69
N GLY A 117 -1.44 -1.92 -2.04
CA GLY A 117 -2.18 -1.54 -3.24
C GLY A 117 -2.58 -0.07 -3.25
N THR A 118 -2.96 0.53 -2.12
CA THR A 118 -3.28 1.97 -2.05
C THR A 118 -2.10 2.84 -2.51
N LYS A 119 -0.88 2.57 -2.03
CA LYS A 119 0.32 3.34 -2.41
C LYS A 119 0.62 3.16 -3.90
N VAL A 120 0.52 1.93 -4.40
CA VAL A 120 0.72 1.61 -5.83
C VAL A 120 -0.29 2.32 -6.72
N ILE A 121 -1.57 2.36 -6.33
CA ILE A 121 -2.61 3.06 -7.09
C ILE A 121 -2.32 4.54 -7.17
N ASN A 122 -1.92 5.19 -6.08
CA ASN A 122 -1.61 6.62 -6.10
C ASN A 122 -0.46 6.90 -7.08
N MET A 123 0.64 6.13 -7.00
CA MET A 123 1.78 6.27 -7.93
C MET A 123 1.37 6.06 -9.40
N CYS A 124 0.63 4.98 -9.69
CA CYS A 124 0.21 4.66 -11.06
C CYS A 124 -0.87 5.61 -11.60
N ARG A 125 -1.72 6.17 -10.74
CA ARG A 125 -2.73 7.16 -11.15
C ARG A 125 -2.06 8.47 -11.54
N ASP A 126 -1.12 8.95 -10.74
CA ASP A 126 -0.38 10.18 -11.01
C ASP A 126 0.40 10.08 -12.34
N ALA A 127 0.86 8.87 -12.68
CA ALA A 127 1.51 8.56 -13.95
C ALA A 127 0.55 8.27 -15.12
N GLY A 128 -0.77 8.28 -14.92
CA GLY A 128 -1.75 7.92 -15.95
C GLY A 128 -1.71 6.46 -16.41
N ALA A 129 -1.16 5.57 -15.58
CA ALA A 129 -0.94 4.15 -15.91
C ALA A 129 -2.14 3.24 -15.64
N ILE A 130 -3.29 3.79 -15.22
CA ILE A 130 -4.53 3.05 -14.96
C ILE A 130 -5.53 3.30 -16.09
N SER A 131 -5.95 2.24 -16.78
CA SER A 131 -6.92 2.25 -17.87
C SER A 131 -8.27 1.70 -17.41
N ILE A 132 -9.27 2.58 -17.33
CA ILE A 132 -10.65 2.23 -16.93
C ILE A 132 -11.23 1.20 -17.92
N GLY A 133 -11.86 0.15 -17.39
CA GLY A 133 -12.49 -0.93 -18.15
C GLY A 133 -11.51 -1.99 -18.69
N ASN A 134 -10.19 -1.78 -18.59
CA ASN A 134 -9.20 -2.75 -19.04
C ASN A 134 -8.20 -3.09 -17.92
N PRO A 135 -8.50 -4.13 -17.10
CA PRO A 135 -7.63 -4.51 -15.99
C PRO A 135 -6.28 -5.07 -16.48
N GLN A 136 -6.23 -5.74 -17.63
CA GLN A 136 -4.98 -6.31 -18.16
C GLN A 136 -4.00 -5.20 -18.58
N THR A 137 -4.49 -4.17 -19.27
CA THR A 137 -3.68 -3.00 -19.63
C THR A 137 -3.22 -2.25 -18.39
N SER A 138 -4.11 -2.05 -17.41
CA SER A 138 -3.77 -1.38 -16.14
C SER A 138 -2.68 -2.11 -15.37
N LEU A 139 -2.79 -3.44 -15.23
CA LEU A 139 -1.78 -4.26 -14.57
C LEU A 139 -0.43 -4.20 -15.29
N THR A 140 -0.44 -4.22 -16.63
CA THR A 140 0.78 -4.15 -17.44
C THR A 140 1.45 -2.78 -17.32
N SER A 141 0.70 -1.70 -17.53
CA SER A 141 1.23 -0.33 -17.47
C SER A 141 1.71 0.04 -16.06
N CYS A 142 0.95 -0.32 -15.02
CA CYS A 142 1.31 0.01 -13.65
C CYS A 142 2.43 -0.89 -13.10
N LEU A 143 2.26 -2.22 -13.15
CA LEU A 143 3.15 -3.14 -12.41
C LEU A 143 4.40 -3.53 -13.20
N ILE A 144 4.35 -3.53 -14.53
CA ILE A 144 5.51 -3.86 -15.37
C ILE A 144 6.21 -2.58 -15.81
N ASN A 145 5.49 -1.67 -16.47
CA ASN A 145 6.13 -0.52 -17.14
C ASN A 145 6.53 0.59 -16.15
N HIS A 146 5.65 0.93 -15.20
CA HIS A 146 5.90 2.03 -14.29
C HIS A 146 6.73 1.61 -13.07
N LEU A 147 6.31 0.56 -12.36
CA LEU A 147 6.93 0.17 -11.09
C LEU A 147 7.92 -1.00 -11.19
N ALA A 148 7.96 -1.70 -12.34
CA ALA A 148 8.82 -2.87 -12.56
C ALA A 148 8.78 -3.92 -11.43
N LEU A 149 7.62 -4.09 -10.77
CA LEU A 149 7.40 -5.01 -9.64
C LEU A 149 7.33 -6.46 -10.09
N ILE A 150 6.87 -6.70 -11.32
CA ILE A 150 6.68 -8.03 -11.91
C ILE A 150 7.23 -8.07 -13.33
N LYS A 151 7.58 -9.28 -13.81
CA LYS A 151 8.08 -9.46 -15.19
C LYS A 151 6.97 -9.76 -16.18
N ARG A 152 5.89 -10.41 -15.73
CA ARG A 152 4.78 -10.81 -16.59
C ARG A 152 3.49 -10.93 -15.79
N VAL A 153 2.39 -10.52 -16.41
CA VAL A 153 1.02 -10.69 -15.92
C VAL A 153 0.14 -11.21 -17.05
N SER A 154 -0.72 -12.17 -16.73
CA SER A 154 -1.76 -12.66 -17.62
C SER A 154 -3.06 -12.70 -16.85
N LEU A 155 -4.10 -12.11 -17.43
CA LEU A 155 -5.44 -12.09 -16.87
C LEU A 155 -6.35 -12.95 -17.73
N GLN A 156 -7.07 -13.84 -17.08
CA GLN A 156 -8.09 -14.70 -17.67
C GLN A 156 -9.41 -14.42 -16.94
N GLU A 157 -10.44 -14.07 -17.69
CA GLU A 157 -11.78 -13.88 -17.12
C GLU A 157 -12.40 -15.25 -16.81
N THR A 158 -13.02 -15.37 -15.65
CA THR A 158 -13.75 -16.56 -15.19
C THR A 158 -15.21 -16.19 -14.93
N HIS A 159 -16.10 -17.18 -14.74
CA HIS A 159 -17.53 -16.92 -14.54
C HIS A 159 -17.84 -15.92 -13.41
N ASP A 160 -17.07 -15.97 -12.32
CA ASP A 160 -17.31 -15.13 -11.13
C ASP A 160 -16.28 -13.99 -10.97
N GLY A 161 -15.32 -13.85 -11.88
CA GLY A 161 -14.29 -12.83 -11.76
C GLY A 161 -13.09 -13.03 -12.68
N PHE A 162 -11.89 -13.07 -12.10
CA PHE A 162 -10.64 -13.13 -12.84
C PHE A 162 -9.63 -14.05 -12.18
N ARG A 163 -8.90 -14.80 -13.01
CA ARG A 163 -7.64 -15.45 -12.65
C ARG A 163 -6.49 -14.62 -13.18
N ILE A 164 -5.58 -14.20 -12.31
CA ILE A 164 -4.41 -13.42 -12.67
C ILE A 164 -3.16 -14.24 -12.36
N ASP A 165 -2.43 -14.59 -13.41
CA ASP A 165 -1.15 -15.31 -13.31
C ASP A 165 0.00 -14.32 -13.38
N ILE A 166 0.87 -14.35 -12.36
CA ILE A 166 2.01 -13.45 -12.20
C ILE A 166 3.30 -14.27 -12.20
N ALA A 167 4.32 -13.76 -12.89
CA ALA A 167 5.65 -14.35 -12.89
C ALA A 167 6.74 -13.30 -12.60
N GLY A 168 7.75 -13.72 -11.83
CA GLY A 168 8.93 -12.90 -11.54
C GLY A 168 8.62 -11.69 -10.65
N SER A 169 7.81 -11.87 -9.61
CA SER A 169 7.55 -10.85 -8.59
C SER A 169 8.84 -10.51 -7.83
N ARG A 170 9.11 -9.21 -7.67
CA ARG A 170 10.20 -8.68 -6.83
C ARG A 170 9.80 -8.48 -5.37
N LEU A 171 8.51 -8.50 -5.07
CA LEU A 171 8.01 -8.41 -3.68
C LEU A 171 8.36 -9.70 -2.92
N ARG A 172 8.96 -9.54 -1.73
CA ARG A 172 9.30 -10.67 -0.85
C ARG A 172 8.01 -11.35 -0.35
N ARG A 173 8.10 -12.66 -0.12
CA ARG A 173 7.05 -13.46 0.52
C ARG A 173 7.02 -13.19 2.02
N MET A 174 6.61 -11.98 2.38
CA MET A 174 6.38 -11.62 3.79
C MET A 174 4.97 -12.04 4.19
N TYR A 175 4.81 -12.40 5.47
CA TYR A 175 3.54 -12.77 6.08
C TYR A 175 2.92 -14.09 5.57
N GLU A 176 3.71 -14.92 4.88
CA GLU A 176 3.31 -16.25 4.43
C GLU A 176 2.89 -17.10 5.64
N GLY A 177 1.66 -17.60 5.63
CA GLY A 177 1.06 -18.40 6.71
C GLY A 177 0.42 -17.62 7.86
N THR A 178 0.47 -16.28 7.85
CA THR A 178 -0.13 -15.44 8.91
C THR A 178 -1.63 -15.19 8.69
N ILE A 179 -2.31 -14.64 9.72
CA ILE A 179 -3.72 -14.24 9.58
C ILE A 179 -3.91 -13.10 8.58
N VAL A 180 -2.91 -12.22 8.43
CA VAL A 180 -2.96 -11.10 7.49
C VAL A 180 -2.97 -11.57 6.06
N GLU A 181 -2.18 -12.58 5.71
CA GLU A 181 -2.25 -13.16 4.36
C GLU A 181 -3.64 -13.79 4.08
N LYS A 182 -4.29 -14.37 5.10
CA LYS A 182 -5.65 -14.92 4.92
C LYS A 182 -6.72 -13.85 4.70
N ILE A 183 -6.51 -12.64 5.24
CA ILE A 183 -7.47 -11.53 5.18
C ILE A 183 -7.20 -10.62 3.97
N LEU A 184 -5.96 -10.17 3.81
CA LEU A 184 -5.50 -9.21 2.79
C LEU A 184 -4.77 -9.88 1.62
N GLY A 185 -4.54 -11.19 1.65
CA GLY A 185 -3.66 -11.83 0.67
C GLY A 185 -2.19 -11.42 0.85
N SER A 186 -1.35 -11.94 -0.01
CA SER A 186 0.05 -11.56 -0.09
C SER A 186 0.22 -10.11 -0.56
N PRO A 187 1.37 -9.44 -0.30
CA PRO A 187 1.57 -8.05 -0.71
C PRO A 187 1.31 -7.82 -2.21
N ILE A 188 1.76 -8.75 -3.07
CA ILE A 188 1.51 -8.68 -4.51
C ILE A 188 0.03 -8.88 -4.85
N ALA A 189 -0.68 -9.76 -4.16
CA ALA A 189 -2.10 -9.98 -4.39
C ALA A 189 -2.94 -8.78 -3.95
N SER A 190 -2.59 -8.17 -2.83
CA SER A 190 -3.17 -6.92 -2.35
C SER A 190 -3.00 -5.79 -3.39
N VAL A 191 -1.81 -5.65 -3.97
CA VAL A 191 -1.55 -4.70 -5.05
C VAL A 191 -2.39 -4.99 -6.30
N VAL A 192 -2.42 -6.25 -6.75
CA VAL A 192 -3.17 -6.67 -7.94
C VAL A 192 -4.66 -6.46 -7.73
N ALA A 193 -5.19 -6.79 -6.55
CA ALA A 193 -6.58 -6.57 -6.21
C ALA A 193 -6.97 -5.09 -6.23
N SER A 194 -6.13 -4.20 -5.69
CA SER A 194 -6.34 -2.75 -5.80
C SER A 194 -6.34 -2.27 -7.26
N VAL A 195 -5.40 -2.71 -8.10
CA VAL A 195 -5.33 -2.33 -9.53
C VAL A 195 -6.54 -2.83 -10.30
N VAL A 196 -6.98 -4.07 -10.03
CA VAL A 196 -8.17 -4.63 -10.66
C VAL A 196 -9.43 -3.90 -10.19
N ALA A 197 -9.57 -3.63 -8.89
CA ALA A 197 -10.70 -2.85 -8.35
C ALA A 197 -10.79 -1.47 -9.01
N GLU A 198 -9.66 -0.77 -9.10
CA GLU A 198 -9.57 0.57 -9.68
C GLU A 198 -9.87 0.56 -11.19
N ALA A 199 -9.31 -0.39 -11.93
CA ALA A 199 -9.55 -0.50 -13.37
C ALA A 199 -11.01 -0.82 -13.68
N LEU A 200 -11.67 -1.64 -12.86
CA LEU A 200 -13.08 -2.01 -13.06
C LEU A 200 -14.06 -0.97 -12.51
N GLY A 201 -13.62 -0.13 -11.58
CA GLY A 201 -14.51 0.75 -10.82
C GLY A 201 -15.49 0.00 -9.91
N THR A 202 -15.25 -1.29 -9.65
CA THR A 202 -16.09 -2.14 -8.82
C THR A 202 -15.30 -2.75 -7.66
N PRO A 203 -15.91 -2.92 -6.47
CA PRO A 203 -15.30 -3.63 -5.36
C PRO A 203 -14.97 -5.09 -5.72
N VAL A 204 -13.83 -5.58 -5.24
CA VAL A 204 -13.39 -6.98 -5.47
C VAL A 204 -12.80 -7.57 -4.19
N TYR A 205 -12.74 -8.90 -4.09
CA TYR A 205 -12.01 -9.58 -3.02
C TYR A 205 -11.12 -10.68 -3.58
N ILE A 206 -10.08 -11.03 -2.84
CA ILE A 206 -9.18 -12.14 -3.17
C ILE A 206 -9.84 -13.43 -2.67
N ASP A 207 -10.21 -14.33 -3.58
CA ASP A 207 -10.79 -15.62 -3.20
C ASP A 207 -9.71 -16.58 -2.71
N ARG A 208 -8.65 -16.74 -3.51
CA ARG A 208 -7.53 -17.62 -3.17
C ARG A 208 -6.28 -17.24 -3.94
N GLU A 209 -5.15 -17.70 -3.42
CA GLU A 209 -3.84 -17.61 -4.05
C GLU A 209 -3.22 -19.00 -4.18
N GLU A 210 -2.68 -19.30 -5.35
CA GLU A 210 -1.95 -20.53 -5.62
C GLU A 210 -0.51 -20.18 -5.96
N VAL A 211 0.43 -20.76 -5.21
CA VAL A 211 1.86 -20.54 -5.41
C VAL A 211 2.49 -21.77 -6.04
N MET A 212 3.03 -21.63 -7.25
CA MET A 212 3.76 -22.68 -7.97
C MET A 212 5.17 -22.20 -8.26
N SER A 213 6.11 -22.54 -7.37
CA SER A 213 7.54 -22.19 -7.44
C SER A 213 7.81 -20.69 -7.67
N ASN A 214 7.83 -20.24 -8.93
CA ASN A 214 8.11 -18.85 -9.34
C ASN A 214 6.93 -18.17 -10.05
N ARG A 215 5.75 -18.81 -10.01
CA ARG A 215 4.49 -18.27 -10.53
C ARG A 215 3.47 -18.23 -9.40
N ARG A 216 2.62 -17.22 -9.43
CA ARG A 216 1.53 -17.05 -8.50
C ARG A 216 0.25 -16.80 -9.28
N SER A 217 -0.77 -17.59 -9.01
CA SER A 217 -2.11 -17.40 -9.57
C SER A 217 -2.99 -16.79 -8.49
N ILE A 218 -3.57 -15.62 -8.75
CA ILE A 218 -4.46 -14.91 -7.82
C ILE A 218 -5.85 -14.96 -8.41
N TYR A 219 -6.82 -15.43 -7.63
CA TYR A 219 -8.22 -15.50 -8.03
C TYR A 219 -8.96 -14.35 -7.37
N ILE A 220 -9.48 -13.45 -8.18
CA ILE A 220 -10.23 -12.27 -7.76
C ILE A 220 -11.68 -12.45 -8.14
N VAL A 221 -12.59 -12.19 -7.21
CA VAL A 221 -14.03 -12.25 -7.44
C VAL A 221 -14.60 -10.85 -7.32
N ARG A 222 -15.54 -10.51 -8.22
CA ARG A 222 -16.25 -9.23 -8.17
C ARG A 222 -17.30 -9.30 -7.08
N LEU A 223 -17.38 -8.27 -6.24
CA LEU A 223 -18.49 -8.18 -5.30
C LEU A 223 -19.74 -7.80 -6.11
N PRO A 224 -20.84 -8.58 -6.08
CA PRO A 224 -22.08 -8.17 -6.70
C PRO A 224 -22.57 -6.92 -5.96
N ILE A 225 -22.53 -5.78 -6.65
CA ILE A 225 -23.13 -4.55 -6.14
C ILE A 225 -24.63 -4.82 -6.21
N GLY A 226 -25.28 -5.00 -5.06
CA GLY A 226 -26.73 -5.16 -4.98
C GLY A 226 -27.42 -3.95 -5.58
N GLY A 227 -27.82 -4.06 -6.84
CA GLY A 227 -28.67 -3.11 -7.55
C GLY A 227 -30.10 -3.64 -7.58
N GLY A 228 -31.03 -2.86 -7.01
CA GLY A 228 -32.46 -3.16 -6.99
C GLY A 228 -32.96 -3.51 -5.61
#